data_AF-A0A0N4WMK3-F1
#
_entry.id   AF-A0A0N4WMK3-F1
#
_cell.length_a   1.000
_cell.length_b   1.000
_cell.length_c   1.000
_cell.angle_alpha   90.00
_cell.angle_beta   90.00
_cell.angle_gamma   90.00
#
_symmetry.space_group_name_H-M   'P 1'
#
loop_
_entity.id
_entity.type
_entity.pdbx_description
1 polymer ?
#
loop_
_entity_poly.entity_id
_entity_poly.type
_entity_poly.pdbx_seq_one_letter_code
_entity_poly.pdbx_strand_id
1 'polypeptide(L)'
;MGEKHRLITRRSADCVWVLERIVATCIFSTLQNMSVASQLKTIPGEIHTSGFITTRSGDTVEGNYGIWDQVMALQWIQANIKQFGGDPSRVTLMGESAGGAACSLLALSPRTEGLAQQAIIMSGSATAGWAIHRHGNPSWSLENLISYLRCEKMISGAEYAPQVVGDEYNVEELAQKKCNYQNELVPCLTDDQTQEEQMNCLRKSLNFSSPLFRKALAFELGVSKMVVDGDLVPTSGIDLVRQYARIPIMTGVARKEWAHKKPQFYNLHRKSSLTAEEAGESVFRIVEGSFHDTSPIKLNNATLHLVANASFVRYIDDPSNTFETSRVVAALQTMEADIEFVAPCQREIDAYVQNNLTVYAYSFDYVPKSPIFEVEKKVFNLFGNNPVTITRKDQTLKAFHGLDHAFIFSRGYSSNFEIRPFTKEDENMAKVLTNMITNFAKSGDPSTKRFVWPSFSGNKTTEHVSINLPPKIIQGELHWPHPKFWNVEAELISRVVAHEGEVPVDPDADLTNEERVQLSAYRRAWWALWLLVAFLAIVIWGIVIYAVVSKGSSPRNKPYDNIVITR
;
A
#
# COMPACT_ATOMS: atom_id res chain seq x y z
N MET A 1 44.29 -6.18 -28.61
CA MET A 1 44.35 -5.60 -27.24
C MET A 1 43.41 -4.41 -27.25
N GLY A 2 42.25 -4.35 -26.60
CA GLY A 2 41.71 -5.18 -25.52
C GLY A 2 41.13 -4.30 -24.41
N GLU A 3 40.42 -3.21 -24.73
CA GLU A 3 39.70 -2.40 -23.73
C GLU A 3 38.19 -2.72 -23.78
N LYS A 4 37.74 -3.49 -22.79
CA LYS A 4 36.31 -3.69 -22.51
C LYS A 4 35.76 -2.41 -21.89
N HIS A 5 35.02 -1.62 -22.67
CA HIS A 5 34.17 -0.56 -22.12
C HIS A 5 33.00 -1.19 -21.36
N ARG A 6 33.09 -1.20 -20.03
CA ARG A 6 31.97 -1.41 -19.11
C ARG A 6 31.25 -0.08 -18.97
N LEU A 7 30.18 0.13 -19.73
CA LEU A 7 29.25 1.24 -19.46
C LEU A 7 28.34 0.82 -18.30
N ILE A 8 28.75 1.15 -17.08
CA ILE A 8 27.84 1.38 -15.97
C ILE A 8 27.62 2.88 -15.94
N THR A 9 26.60 3.38 -16.64
CA THR A 9 26.26 4.80 -16.62
C THR A 9 25.59 5.13 -15.29
N ARG A 10 26.37 5.64 -14.33
CA ARG A 10 25.85 6.53 -13.29
C ARG A 10 25.41 7.82 -13.97
N ARG A 11 24.12 7.97 -14.24
CA ARG A 11 23.41 9.26 -14.40
C ARG A 11 21.91 8.97 -14.50
N SER A 12 21.15 9.63 -13.62
CA SER A 12 19.70 9.63 -13.44
C SER A 12 18.87 9.31 -14.69
N ALA A 13 18.47 8.05 -14.79
CA ALA A 13 17.27 7.51 -15.42
C ALA A 13 17.07 6.15 -14.75
N ASP A 14 15.93 5.94 -14.07
CA ASP A 14 15.68 4.76 -13.22
C ASP A 14 15.35 3.48 -14.04
N CYS A 15 16.25 3.15 -14.97
CA CYS A 15 16.32 1.88 -15.70
C CYS A 15 17.79 1.47 -15.75
N VAL A 16 18.21 0.53 -14.89
CA VAL A 16 19.55 -0.04 -14.99
C VAL A 16 19.52 -1.12 -16.06
N TRP A 17 20.16 -0.84 -17.20
CA TRP A 17 20.36 -1.80 -18.28
C TRP A 17 21.59 -2.65 -18.00
N VAL A 18 21.42 -3.93 -17.65
CA VAL A 18 22.56 -4.87 -17.59
C VAL A 18 22.72 -5.51 -18.96
N LEU A 19 23.53 -4.88 -19.81
CA LEU A 19 23.92 -5.39 -21.12
C LEU A 19 25.18 -6.27 -21.02
N GLU A 20 25.02 -7.54 -20.63
CA GLU A 20 26.04 -8.56 -20.89
C GLU A 20 25.56 -9.51 -22.00
N ARG A 21 25.88 -9.19 -23.27
CA ARG A 21 25.95 -10.01 -24.51
C ARG A 21 24.90 -11.11 -24.80
N ILE A 22 23.93 -11.38 -23.94
CA ILE A 22 23.08 -12.59 -23.99
C ILE A 22 21.65 -12.30 -23.50
N VAL A 23 21.42 -11.27 -22.68
CA VAL A 23 20.10 -11.00 -22.07
C VAL A 23 19.89 -9.49 -21.94
N ALA A 24 18.71 -9.01 -22.32
CA ALA A 24 18.24 -7.68 -21.96
C ALA A 24 17.31 -7.82 -20.75
N THR A 25 17.82 -7.48 -19.57
CA THR A 25 17.02 -7.43 -18.34
C THR A 25 16.55 -6.00 -18.14
N CYS A 26 15.24 -5.78 -18.15
CA CYS A 26 14.65 -4.56 -17.63
C CYS A 26 14.58 -4.67 -16.12
N ILE A 27 15.39 -3.87 -15.42
CA ILE A 27 15.38 -3.80 -13.97
C ILE A 27 14.58 -2.56 -13.57
N PHE A 28 13.39 -2.77 -13.04
CA PHE A 28 12.64 -1.73 -12.35
C PHE A 28 13.04 -1.76 -10.88
N SER A 29 14.01 -0.92 -10.49
CA SER A 29 14.51 -0.88 -9.12
C SER A 29 13.50 -0.24 -8.18
N THR A 30 13.22 -0.91 -7.04
CA THR A 30 12.70 -0.36 -5.78
C THR A 30 11.92 0.95 -5.91
N LEU A 31 10.70 0.90 -6.44
CA LEU A 31 9.70 1.95 -6.24
C LEU A 31 9.08 1.84 -4.83
N GLN A 32 9.91 1.60 -3.79
CA GLN A 32 9.48 1.61 -2.38
C GLN A 32 8.89 2.95 -1.94
N ASN A 33 8.99 3.97 -2.79
CA ASN A 33 8.26 5.22 -2.66
C ASN A 33 7.26 5.35 -3.83
N MET A 34 6.23 4.51 -3.82
CA MET A 34 4.92 4.94 -4.33
C MET A 34 4.26 5.96 -3.37
N SER A 35 4.97 6.40 -2.32
CA SER A 35 4.76 7.75 -1.79
C SER A 35 5.18 8.75 -2.86
N VAL A 36 4.40 9.81 -3.02
CA VAL A 36 4.61 10.96 -3.92
C VAL A 36 6.10 11.30 -4.16
N ALA A 37 6.94 11.11 -3.14
CA ALA A 37 8.30 11.59 -3.06
C ALA A 37 9.36 10.99 -4.01
N SER A 38 9.25 9.76 -4.53
CA SER A 38 10.25 9.23 -5.49
C SER A 38 9.82 9.27 -6.95
N GLN A 39 8.59 9.66 -7.25
CA GLN A 39 8.12 9.88 -8.62
C GLN A 39 8.39 11.31 -9.13
N LEU A 40 9.20 12.09 -8.40
CA LEU A 40 9.33 13.54 -8.58
C LEU A 40 10.75 14.04 -8.78
N LYS A 41 11.60 13.25 -9.44
CA LYS A 41 12.98 13.68 -9.72
C LYS A 41 13.43 13.34 -11.13
N THR A 42 13.31 14.30 -12.05
CA THR A 42 14.33 14.52 -13.11
C THR A 42 14.19 15.87 -13.83
N ILE A 43 15.36 16.43 -14.19
CA ILE A 43 15.65 17.54 -15.14
C ILE A 43 15.18 18.96 -14.72
N PRO A 44 16.05 19.98 -14.76
CA PRO A 44 15.59 21.37 -14.75
C PRO A 44 14.87 21.65 -16.07
N GLY A 45 13.53 21.63 -16.07
CA GLY A 45 12.73 22.08 -17.21
C GLY A 45 11.42 21.33 -17.45
N GLU A 46 11.27 20.07 -17.01
CA GLU A 46 10.06 19.27 -17.25
C GLU A 46 9.74 18.42 -16.02
N ILE A 47 8.62 18.72 -15.35
CA ILE A 47 8.17 18.02 -14.15
C ILE A 47 7.13 16.97 -14.56
N HIS A 48 7.46 15.68 -14.44
CA HIS A 48 6.47 14.60 -14.57
C HIS A 48 5.69 14.47 -13.26
N THR A 49 4.59 15.22 -13.11
CA THR A 49 3.82 15.29 -11.85
C THR A 49 2.80 14.16 -11.64
N SER A 50 2.73 13.11 -12.47
CA SER A 50 1.46 12.37 -12.61
C SER A 50 1.50 10.89 -13.00
N GLY A 51 2.54 10.11 -12.66
CA GLY A 51 2.65 8.71 -13.13
C GLY A 51 1.42 7.82 -12.86
N PHE A 52 0.63 8.14 -11.83
CA PHE A 52 -0.57 7.38 -11.43
C PHE A 52 -1.76 8.27 -11.07
N ILE A 53 -1.78 9.55 -11.47
CA ILE A 53 -3.00 10.37 -11.34
C ILE A 53 -4.04 9.78 -12.29
N THR A 54 -5.28 9.69 -11.82
CA THR A 54 -6.38 9.13 -12.61
C THR A 54 -7.45 10.16 -12.91
N THR A 55 -7.90 10.19 -14.16
CA THR A 55 -9.03 10.99 -14.62
C THR A 55 -10.16 10.08 -15.03
N ARG A 56 -11.40 10.60 -15.00
CA ARG A 56 -12.58 9.83 -15.40
C ARG A 56 -13.29 10.54 -16.53
N SER A 57 -13.48 9.82 -17.63
CA SER A 57 -14.22 10.28 -18.79
C SER A 57 -15.37 9.30 -19.04
N GLY A 58 -16.57 9.64 -18.54
CA GLY A 58 -17.70 8.71 -18.53
C GLY A 58 -17.40 7.44 -17.72
N ASP A 59 -17.48 6.28 -18.38
CA ASP A 59 -17.22 4.97 -17.78
C ASP A 59 -15.75 4.54 -17.84
N THR A 60 -14.88 5.30 -18.52
CA THR A 60 -13.45 4.97 -18.63
C THR A 60 -12.62 5.74 -17.62
N VAL A 61 -11.69 5.03 -16.98
CA VAL A 61 -10.65 5.62 -16.12
C VAL A 61 -9.35 5.68 -16.90
N GLU A 62 -8.80 6.87 -17.08
CA GLU A 62 -7.46 7.04 -17.63
C GLU A 62 -6.46 7.17 -16.48
N GLY A 63 -5.24 6.69 -16.69
CA GLY A 63 -4.20 6.67 -15.67
C GLY A 63 -3.05 5.77 -16.08
N ASN A 64 -2.40 5.15 -15.10
CA ASN A 64 -1.31 4.19 -15.30
C ASN A 64 -0.15 4.71 -16.18
N TYR A 65 0.04 6.02 -16.27
CA TYR A 65 1.06 6.63 -17.15
C TYR A 65 2.47 6.09 -16.87
N GLY A 66 2.80 5.84 -15.60
CA GLY A 66 4.07 5.25 -15.21
C GLY A 66 4.25 3.79 -15.66
N ILE A 67 3.16 3.06 -15.93
CA ILE A 67 3.21 1.73 -16.56
C ILE A 67 3.27 1.88 -18.09
N TRP A 68 2.55 2.84 -18.67
CA TRP A 68 2.67 3.17 -20.10
C TRP A 68 4.10 3.56 -20.50
N ASP A 69 4.81 4.31 -19.64
CA ASP A 69 6.24 4.59 -19.83
C ASP A 69 7.08 3.31 -19.88
N GLN A 70 6.75 2.32 -19.05
CA GLN A 70 7.42 1.02 -19.07
C GLN A 70 7.05 0.20 -20.32
N VAL A 71 5.80 0.26 -20.79
CA VAL A 71 5.40 -0.34 -22.08
C VAL A 71 6.19 0.29 -23.23
N MET A 72 6.30 1.61 -23.28
CA MET A 72 7.10 2.31 -24.29
C MET A 72 8.58 1.92 -24.21
N ALA A 73 9.14 1.78 -23.01
CA ALA A 73 10.50 1.28 -22.82
C ALA A 73 10.66 -0.14 -23.39
N LEU A 74 9.70 -1.04 -23.14
CA LEU A 74 9.72 -2.40 -23.70
C LEU A 74 9.63 -2.41 -25.23
N GLN A 75 8.78 -1.57 -25.82
CA GLN A 75 8.70 -1.41 -27.27
C GLN A 75 10.01 -0.87 -27.85
N TRP A 76 10.65 0.08 -27.17
CA TRP A 76 11.95 0.61 -27.56
C TRP A 76 13.03 -0.47 -27.54
N ILE A 77 13.05 -1.34 -26.52
CA ILE A 77 13.98 -2.49 -26.46
C ILE A 77 13.76 -3.40 -27.65
N GLN A 78 12.51 -3.78 -27.90
CA GLN A 78 12.18 -4.67 -29.01
C GLN A 78 12.70 -4.11 -30.34
N ALA A 79 12.59 -2.80 -30.55
CA ALA A 79 13.09 -2.14 -31.74
C ALA A 79 14.63 -1.97 -31.80
N ASN A 80 15.31 -1.78 -30.67
CA ASN A 80 16.69 -1.26 -30.65
C ASN A 80 17.73 -2.19 -30.04
N ILE A 81 17.35 -3.14 -29.18
CA ILE A 81 18.31 -3.88 -28.33
C ILE A 81 19.31 -4.72 -29.13
N LYS A 82 18.93 -5.15 -30.34
CA LYS A 82 19.81 -5.86 -31.27
C LYS A 82 21.07 -5.05 -31.61
N GLN A 83 20.97 -3.72 -31.67
CA GLN A 83 22.09 -2.82 -31.96
C GLN A 83 23.11 -2.80 -30.81
N PHE A 84 22.67 -3.12 -29.59
CA PHE A 84 23.52 -3.22 -28.40
C PHE A 84 24.02 -4.65 -28.15
N GLY A 85 23.79 -5.57 -29.09
CA GLY A 85 24.17 -6.98 -28.97
C GLY A 85 23.26 -7.81 -28.05
N GLY A 86 22.05 -7.31 -27.73
CA GLY A 86 21.01 -8.10 -27.08
C GLY A 86 20.12 -8.83 -28.08
N ASP A 87 19.24 -9.68 -27.56
CA ASP A 87 18.30 -10.47 -28.35
C ASP A 87 16.86 -10.06 -27.99
N PRO A 88 16.09 -9.43 -28.91
CA PRO A 88 14.71 -9.02 -28.65
C PRO A 88 13.77 -10.21 -28.38
N SER A 89 14.14 -11.43 -28.78
CA SER A 89 13.38 -12.65 -28.48
C SER A 89 13.67 -13.22 -27.09
N ARG A 90 14.55 -12.58 -26.30
CA ARG A 90 14.99 -13.04 -24.98
C ARG A 90 15.04 -11.89 -23.97
N VAL A 91 13.97 -11.13 -23.91
CA VAL A 91 13.77 -10.05 -22.94
C VAL A 91 13.15 -10.64 -21.67
N THR A 92 13.79 -10.39 -20.53
CA THR A 92 13.30 -10.81 -19.20
C THR A 92 12.96 -9.58 -18.39
N LEU A 93 11.73 -9.52 -17.88
CA LEU A 93 11.30 -8.51 -16.92
C LEU A 93 11.86 -8.86 -15.55
N MET A 94 12.32 -7.87 -14.79
CA MET A 94 12.76 -8.08 -13.43
C MET A 94 12.45 -6.84 -12.58
N GLY A 95 11.83 -7.05 -11.43
CA GLY A 95 11.50 -5.96 -10.53
C GLY A 95 11.35 -6.40 -9.09
N GLU A 96 11.56 -5.46 -8.18
CA GLU A 96 11.41 -5.66 -6.74
C GLU A 96 10.36 -4.70 -6.17
N SER A 97 9.60 -5.14 -5.17
CA SER A 97 8.57 -4.33 -4.51
C SER A 97 7.51 -3.85 -5.50
N ALA A 98 7.21 -2.55 -5.55
CA ALA A 98 6.38 -1.95 -6.59
C ALA A 98 6.89 -2.17 -8.02
N GLY A 99 8.21 -2.31 -8.22
CA GLY A 99 8.78 -2.76 -9.49
C GLY A 99 8.45 -4.22 -9.78
N GLY A 100 8.35 -5.07 -8.75
CA GLY A 100 7.90 -6.46 -8.84
C GLY A 100 6.41 -6.56 -9.18
N ALA A 101 5.57 -5.74 -8.57
CA ALA A 101 4.15 -5.63 -8.92
C ALA A 101 3.96 -5.12 -10.37
N ALA A 102 4.73 -4.13 -10.80
CA ALA A 102 4.73 -3.67 -12.20
C ALA A 102 5.23 -4.76 -13.16
N CYS A 103 6.28 -5.50 -12.80
CA CYS A 103 6.79 -6.65 -13.55
C CYS A 103 5.71 -7.74 -13.70
N SER A 104 5.01 -8.06 -12.62
CA SER A 104 3.84 -8.97 -12.64
C SER A 104 2.74 -8.43 -13.56
N LEU A 105 2.35 -7.16 -13.46
CA LEU A 105 1.37 -6.58 -14.38
C LEU A 105 1.84 -6.62 -15.84
N LEU A 106 3.08 -6.24 -16.14
CA LEU A 106 3.62 -6.25 -17.49
C LEU A 106 3.76 -7.68 -18.05
N ALA A 107 3.91 -8.70 -17.20
CA ALA A 107 3.83 -10.09 -17.63
C ALA A 107 2.40 -10.53 -18.01
N LEU A 108 1.38 -9.83 -17.50
CA LEU A 108 -0.04 -10.14 -17.64
C LEU A 108 -0.76 -9.22 -18.64
N SER A 109 -0.35 -7.97 -18.81
CA SER A 109 -1.06 -7.00 -19.64
C SER A 109 -1.15 -7.46 -21.11
N PRO A 110 -2.32 -7.31 -21.79
CA PRO A 110 -2.42 -7.55 -23.23
C PRO A 110 -1.50 -6.63 -24.05
N ARG A 111 -1.20 -5.43 -23.55
CA ARG A 111 -0.39 -4.41 -24.25
C ARG A 111 1.10 -4.76 -24.32
N THR A 112 1.54 -5.74 -23.55
CA THR A 112 2.92 -6.22 -23.51
C THR A 112 3.08 -7.63 -24.05
N GLU A 113 2.05 -8.18 -24.70
CA GLU A 113 2.15 -9.46 -25.36
C GLU A 113 3.26 -9.46 -26.43
N GLY A 114 4.13 -10.47 -26.36
CA GLY A 114 5.30 -10.57 -27.24
C GLY A 114 6.49 -9.64 -26.90
N LEU A 115 6.36 -8.70 -25.95
CA LEU A 115 7.45 -7.78 -25.59
C LEU A 115 8.45 -8.35 -24.57
N ALA A 116 8.04 -9.37 -23.81
CA ALA A 116 8.89 -10.09 -22.88
C ALA A 116 8.58 -11.59 -22.89
N GLN A 117 9.58 -12.41 -22.60
CA GLN A 117 9.46 -13.87 -22.64
C GLN A 117 9.39 -14.50 -21.26
N GLN A 118 9.88 -13.82 -20.22
CA GLN A 118 9.97 -14.33 -18.85
C GLN A 118 9.92 -13.17 -17.85
N ALA A 119 9.55 -13.45 -16.60
CA ALA A 119 9.53 -12.45 -15.54
C ALA A 119 10.15 -12.94 -14.22
N ILE A 120 10.92 -12.07 -13.57
CA ILE A 120 11.47 -12.26 -12.23
C ILE A 120 10.79 -11.25 -11.30
N ILE A 121 9.99 -11.75 -10.37
CA ILE A 121 9.08 -10.96 -9.55
C ILE A 121 9.50 -11.10 -8.09
N MET A 122 10.18 -10.09 -7.56
CA MET A 122 10.77 -10.10 -6.23
C MET A 122 9.92 -9.28 -5.27
N SER A 123 9.44 -9.86 -4.17
CA SER A 123 8.69 -9.16 -3.12
C SER A 123 7.59 -8.23 -3.65
N GLY A 124 6.83 -8.67 -4.66
CA GLY A 124 5.77 -7.89 -5.30
C GLY A 124 4.84 -8.80 -6.10
N SER A 125 3.60 -8.37 -6.34
CA SER A 125 2.61 -9.12 -7.11
C SER A 125 1.51 -8.18 -7.60
N ALA A 126 0.99 -8.40 -8.81
CA ALA A 126 -0.22 -7.71 -9.27
C ALA A 126 -1.45 -8.06 -8.42
N THR A 127 -1.41 -9.16 -7.67
CA THR A 127 -2.47 -9.60 -6.75
C THR A 127 -2.34 -9.02 -5.34
N ALA A 128 -1.38 -8.12 -5.08
CA ALA A 128 -1.31 -7.38 -3.82
C ALA A 128 -2.37 -6.27 -3.75
N GLY A 129 -2.84 -5.94 -2.54
CA GLY A 129 -3.87 -4.89 -2.33
C GLY A 129 -3.34 -3.47 -2.56
N TRP A 130 -2.05 -3.26 -2.35
CA TRP A 130 -1.37 -1.99 -2.58
C TRP A 130 -0.96 -1.78 -4.06
N ALA A 131 -1.04 -2.81 -4.91
CA ALA A 131 -0.56 -2.74 -6.30
C ALA A 131 -1.61 -2.20 -7.28
N ILE A 132 -2.78 -2.84 -7.33
CA ILE A 132 -3.89 -2.48 -8.23
C ILE A 132 -5.13 -2.16 -7.40
N HIS A 133 -5.71 -1.00 -7.64
CA HIS A 133 -6.95 -0.54 -7.03
C HIS A 133 -8.13 -1.46 -7.41
N ARG A 134 -8.94 -1.87 -6.43
CA ARG A 134 -10.01 -2.88 -6.63
C ARG A 134 -11.43 -2.36 -6.50
N HIS A 135 -11.66 -1.37 -5.64
CA HIS A 135 -13.01 -0.90 -5.33
C HIS A 135 -13.00 0.56 -4.86
N GLY A 136 -14.12 1.26 -5.03
CA GLY A 136 -14.24 2.68 -4.68
C GLY A 136 -13.47 3.60 -5.65
N ASN A 137 -13.38 4.88 -5.31
CA ASN A 137 -12.60 5.83 -6.10
C ASN A 137 -11.10 5.74 -5.74
N PRO A 138 -10.18 5.74 -6.72
CA PRO A 138 -8.75 5.79 -6.43
C PRO A 138 -8.39 7.02 -5.61
N SER A 139 -7.58 6.86 -4.57
CA SER A 139 -7.10 7.99 -3.75
C SER A 139 -6.36 9.03 -4.58
N TRP A 140 -5.77 8.63 -5.71
CA TRP A 140 -5.03 9.50 -6.62
C TRP A 140 -5.88 10.03 -7.79
N SER A 141 -7.21 10.06 -7.64
CA SER A 141 -8.08 10.72 -8.61
C SER A 141 -7.80 12.23 -8.69
N LEU A 142 -7.95 12.79 -9.89
CA LEU A 142 -7.79 14.22 -10.13
C LEU A 142 -8.66 15.05 -9.19
N GLU A 143 -9.91 14.64 -9.00
CA GLU A 143 -10.87 15.28 -8.09
C GLU A 143 -10.35 15.31 -6.64
N ASN A 144 -9.95 14.16 -6.09
CA ASN A 144 -9.48 14.09 -4.71
C ASN A 144 -8.17 14.88 -4.51
N LEU A 145 -7.28 14.87 -5.51
CA LEU A 145 -6.06 15.69 -5.50
C LEU A 145 -6.40 17.19 -5.53
N ILE A 146 -7.32 17.62 -6.37
CA ILE A 146 -7.73 19.03 -6.47
C ILE A 146 -8.37 19.48 -5.15
N SER A 147 -9.30 18.72 -4.58
CA SER A 147 -9.90 19.08 -3.30
C SER A 147 -8.87 19.17 -2.18
N TYR A 148 -7.83 18.32 -2.19
CA TYR A 148 -6.71 18.45 -1.26
C TYR A 148 -5.90 19.73 -1.50
N LEU A 149 -5.58 20.06 -2.76
CA LEU A 149 -4.79 21.25 -3.11
C LEU A 149 -5.56 22.56 -2.84
N ARG A 150 -6.89 22.54 -2.99
CA ARG A 150 -7.80 23.67 -2.74
C ARG A 150 -8.18 23.84 -1.27
N CYS A 151 -7.68 22.99 -0.38
CA CYS A 151 -8.03 22.97 1.04
C CYS A 151 -9.48 22.59 1.35
N GLU A 152 -10.23 22.07 0.37
CA GLU A 152 -11.60 21.58 0.58
C GLU A 152 -11.56 20.28 1.39
N LYS A 153 -10.59 19.43 1.06
CA LYS A 153 -10.24 18.26 1.84
C LYS A 153 -9.03 18.57 2.70
N MET A 154 -9.22 18.55 4.01
CA MET A 154 -8.13 18.66 4.98
C MET A 154 -7.58 17.27 5.32
N ILE A 155 -6.30 17.20 5.66
CA ILE A 155 -5.67 15.97 6.15
C ILE A 155 -6.50 15.42 7.33
N SER A 156 -6.85 14.14 7.24
CA SER A 156 -7.58 13.45 8.30
C SER A 156 -6.76 13.41 9.60
N GLY A 157 -7.35 13.83 10.72
CA GLY A 157 -6.67 13.89 12.03
C GLY A 157 -5.72 15.08 12.23
N ALA A 158 -5.82 16.13 11.41
CA ALA A 158 -4.88 17.25 11.35
C ALA A 158 -5.04 18.36 12.41
N GLU A 159 -5.62 18.09 13.58
CA GLU A 159 -5.35 18.95 14.73
C GLU A 159 -4.02 18.51 15.35
N TYR A 160 -2.93 18.88 14.66
CA TYR A 160 -1.54 18.48 14.91
C TYR A 160 -1.32 16.97 14.78
N ALA A 161 -1.02 16.49 13.56
CA ALA A 161 -0.59 15.12 13.34
C ALA A 161 0.95 15.00 13.50
N PRO A 162 1.49 14.72 14.71
CA PRO A 162 2.94 14.49 14.88
C PRO A 162 3.44 13.31 14.03
N GLN A 163 2.54 12.42 13.59
CA GLN A 163 2.83 11.34 12.65
C GLN A 163 3.23 11.85 11.26
N VAL A 164 2.55 12.91 10.78
CA VAL A 164 2.84 13.55 9.49
C VAL A 164 4.06 14.44 9.60
N VAL A 165 4.06 15.34 10.59
CA VAL A 165 5.12 16.33 10.74
C VAL A 165 6.44 15.68 11.17
N GLY A 166 6.40 14.74 12.11
CA GLY A 166 7.58 14.24 12.81
C GLY A 166 8.19 15.30 13.74
N ASP A 167 9.24 14.93 14.47
CA ASP A 167 9.90 15.82 15.45
C ASP A 167 10.84 16.86 14.79
N GLU A 168 10.85 16.93 13.46
CA GLU A 168 11.80 17.74 12.66
C GLU A 168 11.36 19.18 12.45
N TYR A 169 10.05 19.46 12.56
CA TYR A 169 9.48 20.78 12.34
C TYR A 169 8.87 21.30 13.64
N ASN A 170 9.13 22.57 13.96
CA ASN A 170 8.55 23.24 15.12
C ASN A 170 7.19 23.89 14.78
N VAL A 171 6.45 24.28 15.82
CA VAL A 171 5.10 24.86 15.70
C VAL A 171 5.10 26.16 14.88
N GLU A 172 6.15 26.97 14.98
CA GLU A 172 6.27 28.25 14.28
C GLU A 172 6.44 28.07 12.76
N GLU A 173 7.23 27.09 12.34
CA GLU A 173 7.40 26.72 10.93
C GLU A 173 6.12 26.15 10.32
N LEU A 174 5.37 25.36 11.09
CA LEU A 174 4.08 24.84 10.66
C LEU A 174 3.04 25.95 10.52
N ALA A 175 3.04 26.93 11.43
CA ALA A 175 2.11 28.07 11.38
C ALA A 175 2.32 28.96 10.13
N GLN A 176 3.51 28.92 9.52
CA GLN A 176 3.80 29.63 8.27
C GLN A 176 3.30 28.90 7.02
N LYS A 177 2.93 27.63 7.12
CA LYS A 177 2.40 26.86 5.99
C LYS A 177 0.93 27.19 5.75
N LYS A 178 0.51 27.04 4.49
CA LYS A 178 -0.90 27.05 4.11
C LYS A 178 -1.54 25.71 4.51
N CYS A 179 -2.82 25.56 4.18
CA CYS A 179 -3.55 24.32 4.42
C CYS A 179 -2.76 23.10 3.91
N ASN A 180 -2.94 21.95 4.55
CA ASN A 180 -2.31 20.70 4.13
C ASN A 180 -0.78 20.78 3.97
N TYR A 181 -0.16 21.66 4.76
CA TYR A 181 1.28 21.96 4.78
C TYR A 181 1.84 22.44 3.43
N GLN A 182 1.01 23.04 2.58
CA GLN A 182 1.42 23.66 1.33
C GLN A 182 2.28 24.91 1.59
N ASN A 183 3.30 25.12 0.75
CA ASN A 183 4.06 26.37 0.77
C ASN A 183 3.23 27.50 0.14
N GLU A 184 2.58 27.21 -0.98
CA GLU A 184 1.76 28.12 -1.76
C GLU A 184 0.54 27.34 -2.27
N LEU A 185 -0.60 28.00 -2.39
CA LEU A 185 -1.79 27.42 -3.02
C LEU A 185 -1.61 27.48 -4.55
N VAL A 186 -2.27 26.56 -5.26
CA VAL A 186 -2.21 26.49 -6.73
C VAL A 186 -3.24 27.45 -7.33
N PRO A 187 -2.86 28.66 -7.80
CA PRO A 187 -3.82 29.75 -8.05
C PRO A 187 -4.66 29.51 -9.31
N CYS A 188 -4.20 28.66 -10.21
CA CYS A 188 -4.92 28.34 -11.45
C CYS A 188 -6.01 27.29 -11.26
N LEU A 189 -6.21 26.71 -10.06
CA LEU A 189 -7.31 25.79 -9.79
C LEU A 189 -8.56 26.58 -9.39
N THR A 190 -9.59 26.55 -10.24
CA THR A 190 -10.88 27.23 -10.03
C THR A 190 -12.05 26.28 -10.31
N ASP A 191 -13.24 26.60 -9.80
CA ASP A 191 -14.44 25.74 -9.89
C ASP A 191 -14.89 25.42 -11.32
N ASP A 192 -14.75 26.36 -12.25
CA ASP A 192 -15.34 26.26 -13.60
C ASP A 192 -14.44 25.58 -14.65
N GLN A 193 -13.40 24.85 -14.23
CA GLN A 193 -12.43 24.25 -15.16
C GLN A 193 -12.80 22.84 -15.62
N THR A 194 -12.53 22.57 -16.89
CA THR A 194 -12.51 21.20 -17.42
C THR A 194 -11.36 20.39 -16.82
N GLN A 195 -11.47 19.06 -16.83
CA GLN A 195 -10.39 18.17 -16.35
C GLN A 195 -9.06 18.41 -17.10
N GLU A 196 -9.12 18.74 -18.39
CA GLU A 196 -7.94 19.07 -19.19
C GLU A 196 -7.25 20.36 -18.71
N GLU A 197 -8.03 21.40 -18.42
CA GLU A 197 -7.51 22.66 -17.87
C GLU A 197 -6.91 22.47 -16.48
N GLN A 198 -7.57 21.66 -15.64
CA GLN A 198 -7.06 21.29 -14.32
C GLN A 198 -5.72 20.54 -14.44
N MET A 199 -5.63 19.52 -15.28
CA MET A 199 -4.38 18.80 -15.53
C MET A 199 -3.27 19.70 -16.07
N ASN A 200 -3.60 20.60 -16.99
CA ASN A 200 -2.66 21.58 -17.53
C ASN A 200 -2.18 22.58 -16.46
N CYS A 201 -3.06 22.99 -15.55
CA CYS A 201 -2.71 23.80 -14.39
C CYS A 201 -1.74 23.04 -13.46
N LEU A 202 -2.07 21.80 -13.09
CA LEU A 202 -1.21 20.97 -12.24
C LEU A 202 0.17 20.75 -12.85
N ARG A 203 0.27 20.49 -14.16
CA ARG A 203 1.56 20.34 -14.86
C ARG A 203 2.44 21.59 -14.76
N LYS A 204 1.85 22.78 -14.76
CA LYS A 204 2.58 24.07 -14.76
C LYS A 204 2.90 24.57 -13.36
N SER A 205 2.00 24.37 -12.40
CA SER A 205 2.02 25.08 -11.12
C SER A 205 2.30 24.19 -9.91
N LEU A 206 2.17 22.87 -10.04
CA LEU A 206 2.34 21.97 -8.90
C LEU A 206 3.83 21.83 -8.54
N ASN A 207 4.19 22.26 -7.34
CA ASN A 207 5.56 22.27 -6.84
C ASN A 207 5.73 21.36 -5.62
N PHE A 208 6.48 20.28 -5.79
CA PHE A 208 6.75 19.31 -4.74
C PHE A 208 8.11 19.46 -4.06
N SER A 209 8.75 20.62 -4.18
CA SER A 209 10.05 20.87 -3.56
C SER A 209 10.01 20.76 -2.03
N SER A 210 8.84 20.98 -1.41
CA SER A 210 8.65 20.87 0.04
C SER A 210 8.61 19.40 0.50
N PRO A 211 9.54 18.94 1.36
CA PRO A 211 9.51 17.60 1.93
C PRO A 211 8.28 17.36 2.81
N LEU A 212 7.90 18.35 3.62
CA LEU A 212 6.72 18.29 4.50
C LEU A 212 5.43 18.12 3.69
N PHE A 213 5.27 18.89 2.61
CA PHE A 213 4.11 18.79 1.72
C PHE A 213 4.02 17.41 1.06
N ARG A 214 5.15 16.88 0.56
CA ARG A 214 5.19 15.51 -0.02
C ARG A 214 4.81 14.44 1.00
N LYS A 215 5.29 14.58 2.24
CA LYS A 215 4.98 13.64 3.33
C LYS A 215 3.52 13.71 3.75
N ALA A 216 2.96 14.91 3.83
CA ALA A 216 1.56 15.14 4.10
C ALA A 216 0.64 14.58 3.01
N LEU A 217 0.98 14.85 1.74
CA LEU A 217 0.23 14.32 0.61
C LEU A 217 0.30 12.79 0.55
N ALA A 218 1.47 12.19 0.83
CA ALA A 218 1.63 10.74 0.90
C ALA A 218 0.86 10.12 2.07
N PHE A 219 0.75 10.82 3.19
CA PHE A 219 -0.03 10.35 4.33
C PHE A 219 -1.53 10.33 4.01
N GLU A 220 -2.04 11.38 3.39
CA GLU A 220 -3.48 11.49 3.09
C GLU A 220 -3.91 10.67 1.88
N LEU A 221 -3.12 10.64 0.80
CA LEU A 221 -3.45 9.91 -0.42
C LEU A 221 -2.93 8.46 -0.43
N GLY A 222 -2.05 8.12 0.52
CA GLY A 222 -1.41 6.82 0.59
C GLY A 222 -0.50 6.54 -0.61
N VAL A 223 -0.19 5.26 -0.78
CA VAL A 223 0.53 4.72 -1.94
C VAL A 223 -0.33 4.88 -3.19
N SER A 224 0.23 5.46 -4.25
CA SER A 224 -0.46 5.45 -5.54
C SER A 224 -0.63 4.02 -6.04
N LYS A 225 -1.72 3.72 -6.74
CA LYS A 225 -2.01 2.36 -7.23
C LYS A 225 -2.22 2.39 -8.73
N MET A 226 -1.95 1.28 -9.38
CA MET A 226 -2.46 1.04 -10.73
C MET A 226 -3.99 0.95 -10.68
N VAL A 227 -4.67 1.34 -11.75
CA VAL A 227 -6.13 1.28 -11.85
C VAL A 227 -6.57 0.40 -13.00
N VAL A 228 -7.72 -0.24 -12.86
CA VAL A 228 -8.33 -1.01 -13.94
C VAL A 228 -8.88 -0.03 -14.97
N ASP A 229 -8.22 0.06 -16.12
CA ASP A 229 -8.60 0.92 -17.25
C ASP A 229 -9.26 0.14 -18.40
N GLY A 230 -9.33 -1.20 -18.28
CA GLY A 230 -9.94 -2.08 -19.29
C GLY A 230 -9.05 -2.34 -20.52
N ASP A 231 -7.84 -1.77 -20.55
CA ASP A 231 -6.92 -1.85 -21.70
C ASP A 231 -5.52 -2.31 -21.28
N LEU A 232 -4.77 -1.45 -20.57
CA LEU A 232 -3.46 -1.81 -20.03
C LEU A 232 -3.62 -2.75 -18.83
N VAL A 233 -4.59 -2.44 -17.97
CA VAL A 233 -4.99 -3.22 -16.80
C VAL A 233 -6.44 -3.65 -17.02
N PRO A 234 -6.67 -4.82 -17.64
CA PRO A 234 -8.01 -5.24 -18.04
C PRO A 234 -8.90 -5.63 -16.85
N THR A 235 -8.31 -6.14 -15.78
CA THR A 235 -8.99 -6.53 -14.53
C THR A 235 -8.00 -6.51 -13.37
N SER A 236 -8.45 -6.78 -12.14
CA SER A 236 -7.61 -6.80 -10.94
C SER A 236 -7.70 -8.12 -10.17
N GLY A 237 -6.89 -8.25 -9.13
CA GLY A 237 -6.89 -9.43 -8.26
C GLY A 237 -6.45 -10.70 -9.00
N ILE A 238 -7.04 -11.83 -8.61
CA ILE A 238 -6.62 -13.14 -9.12
C ILE A 238 -7.07 -13.41 -10.57
N ASP A 239 -8.15 -12.76 -11.00
CA ASP A 239 -8.69 -12.95 -12.33
C ASP A 239 -7.74 -12.42 -13.41
N LEU A 240 -6.95 -11.38 -13.10
CA LEU A 240 -5.90 -10.87 -13.99
C LEU A 240 -4.87 -11.98 -14.30
N VAL A 241 -4.45 -12.73 -13.28
CA VAL A 241 -3.48 -13.82 -13.45
C VAL A 241 -4.14 -14.98 -14.20
N ARG A 242 -5.33 -15.43 -13.77
CA ARG A 242 -6.02 -16.57 -14.36
C ARG A 242 -6.31 -16.38 -15.85
N GLN A 243 -6.66 -15.17 -16.27
CA GLN A 243 -7.04 -14.90 -17.65
C GLN A 243 -5.85 -14.60 -18.56
N TYR A 244 -4.78 -13.99 -18.04
CA TYR A 244 -3.73 -13.40 -18.88
C TYR A 244 -2.31 -13.92 -18.64
N ALA A 245 -2.09 -14.80 -17.65
CA ALA A 245 -0.78 -15.43 -17.45
C ALA A 245 -0.39 -16.27 -18.68
N ARG A 246 0.84 -16.06 -19.16
CA ARG A 246 1.31 -16.63 -20.43
C ARG A 246 2.81 -16.90 -20.55
N ILE A 247 3.64 -16.31 -19.67
CA ILE A 247 5.10 -16.49 -19.66
C ILE A 247 5.55 -17.14 -18.35
N PRO A 248 6.66 -17.91 -18.32
CA PRO A 248 7.17 -18.49 -17.09
C PRO A 248 7.69 -17.40 -16.14
N ILE A 249 7.60 -17.68 -14.83
CA ILE A 249 8.03 -16.74 -13.79
C ILE A 249 8.99 -17.36 -12.78
N MET A 250 9.91 -16.53 -12.27
CA MET A 250 10.64 -16.77 -11.02
C MET A 250 10.14 -15.75 -10.00
N THR A 251 9.56 -16.19 -8.90
CA THR A 251 8.94 -15.27 -7.93
C THR A 251 9.22 -15.67 -6.49
N GLY A 252 9.27 -14.70 -5.60
CA GLY A 252 9.54 -14.98 -4.19
C GLY A 252 9.50 -13.76 -3.31
N VAL A 253 9.69 -14.01 -2.01
CA VAL A 253 9.62 -13.02 -0.94
C VAL A 253 10.80 -13.15 0.02
N ALA A 254 11.13 -12.07 0.72
CA ALA A 254 12.09 -12.12 1.81
C ALA A 254 11.49 -12.82 3.04
N ARG A 255 12.31 -13.56 3.80
CA ARG A 255 11.85 -14.32 4.97
C ARG A 255 11.07 -13.49 6.00
N LYS A 256 11.44 -12.22 6.13
CA LYS A 256 10.83 -11.26 7.06
C LYS A 256 10.75 -9.89 6.40
N GLU A 257 9.93 -9.77 5.35
CA GLU A 257 9.69 -8.52 4.57
C GLU A 257 9.73 -7.26 5.44
N TRP A 258 8.88 -7.19 6.48
CA TRP A 258 8.79 -6.03 7.36
C TRP A 258 9.68 -6.02 8.61
N ALA A 259 10.75 -6.82 8.67
CA ALA A 259 11.61 -6.82 9.87
C ALA A 259 12.24 -5.46 10.21
N HIS A 260 12.39 -4.58 9.22
CA HIS A 260 12.96 -3.24 9.39
C HIS A 260 11.92 -2.19 9.83
N LYS A 261 10.61 -2.49 9.83
CA LYS A 261 9.58 -1.59 10.37
C LYS A 261 9.75 -1.46 11.88
N LYS A 262 9.99 -0.25 12.36
CA LYS A 262 10.23 0.02 13.79
C LYS A 262 8.90 0.23 14.54
N PRO A 263 8.87 0.17 15.90
CA PRO A 263 7.66 0.42 16.68
C PRO A 263 6.95 1.75 16.37
N GLN A 264 7.67 2.76 15.87
CA GLN A 264 7.14 4.05 15.44
C GLN A 264 6.09 3.90 14.33
N PHE A 265 6.27 2.97 13.40
CA PHE A 265 5.35 2.73 12.28
C PHE A 265 3.98 2.25 12.75
N TYR A 266 3.92 1.61 13.91
CA TYR A 266 2.68 1.16 14.55
C TYR A 266 2.19 2.11 15.65
N ASN A 267 2.82 3.29 15.81
CA ASN A 267 2.58 4.22 16.92
C ASN A 267 2.86 3.64 18.32
N LEU A 268 3.79 2.69 18.45
CA LEU A 268 4.09 1.97 19.70
C LEU A 268 5.44 2.35 20.34
N HIS A 269 6.20 3.26 19.75
CA HIS A 269 7.57 3.61 20.18
C HIS A 269 7.71 4.19 21.59
N ARG A 270 6.63 4.68 22.20
CA ARG A 270 6.63 5.24 23.58
C ARG A 270 6.16 4.23 24.63
N LYS A 271 5.83 3.00 24.22
CA LYS A 271 5.26 1.97 25.08
C LYS A 271 6.23 0.81 25.25
N SER A 272 6.42 0.36 26.48
CA SER A 272 7.17 -0.87 26.79
C SER A 272 6.29 -2.12 26.72
N SER A 273 4.99 -1.97 26.99
CA SER A 273 3.97 -3.02 26.88
C SER A 273 2.63 -2.42 26.43
N LEU A 274 1.74 -3.27 25.94
CA LEU A 274 0.40 -2.92 25.48
C LEU A 274 -0.67 -3.65 26.31
N THR A 275 -1.91 -3.19 26.21
CA THR A 275 -3.08 -4.01 26.57
C THR A 275 -3.50 -4.89 25.38
N ALA A 276 -4.32 -5.92 25.65
CA ALA A 276 -4.91 -6.74 24.58
C ALA A 276 -5.75 -5.89 23.61
N GLU A 277 -6.48 -4.91 24.12
CA GLU A 277 -7.28 -3.98 23.32
C GLU A 277 -6.41 -3.13 22.39
N GLU A 278 -5.33 -2.53 22.88
CA GLU A 278 -4.40 -1.73 22.08
C GLU A 278 -3.69 -2.55 20.99
N ALA A 279 -3.36 -3.80 21.31
CA ALA A 279 -2.84 -4.74 20.32
C ALA A 279 -3.92 -5.10 19.28
N GLY A 280 -5.17 -5.28 19.71
CA GLY A 280 -6.34 -5.51 18.86
C GLY A 280 -6.62 -4.35 17.90
N GLU A 281 -6.55 -3.11 18.37
CA GLU A 281 -6.66 -1.91 17.53
C GLU A 281 -5.53 -1.82 16.49
N SER A 282 -4.32 -2.25 16.86
CA SER A 282 -3.19 -2.30 15.93
C SER A 282 -3.40 -3.37 14.86
N VAL A 283 -4.00 -4.51 15.22
CA VAL A 283 -4.39 -5.54 14.25
C VAL A 283 -5.49 -5.04 13.33
N PHE A 284 -6.55 -4.43 13.88
CA PHE A 284 -7.66 -3.91 13.10
C PHE A 284 -7.19 -2.88 12.06
N ARG A 285 -6.33 -1.94 12.44
CA ARG A 285 -5.77 -0.94 11.51
C ARG A 285 -5.03 -1.56 10.32
N ILE A 286 -4.31 -2.68 10.54
CA ILE A 286 -3.62 -3.38 9.45
C ILE A 286 -4.63 -4.16 8.58
N VAL A 287 -5.66 -4.76 9.18
CA VAL A 287 -6.71 -5.44 8.41
C VAL A 287 -7.50 -4.44 7.55
N GLU A 288 -7.87 -3.30 8.11
CA GLU A 288 -8.53 -2.21 7.41
C GLU A 288 -7.62 -1.60 6.33
N GLY A 289 -6.35 -1.33 6.64
CA GLY A 289 -5.43 -0.66 5.71
C GLY A 289 -4.85 -1.56 4.61
N SER A 290 -4.62 -2.85 4.90
CA SER A 290 -3.87 -3.74 3.99
C SER A 290 -4.73 -4.90 3.47
N PHE A 291 -5.53 -5.56 4.32
CA PHE A 291 -6.33 -6.72 3.88
C PHE A 291 -7.58 -6.28 3.11
N HIS A 292 -8.28 -5.24 3.57
CA HIS A 292 -9.46 -4.70 2.88
C HIS A 292 -9.12 -4.29 1.44
N ASP A 293 -7.95 -3.72 1.23
CA ASP A 293 -7.40 -3.39 -0.10
C ASP A 293 -7.27 -4.59 -1.05
N THR A 294 -7.21 -5.82 -0.52
CA THR A 294 -7.22 -7.04 -1.33
C THR A 294 -8.63 -7.49 -1.72
N SER A 295 -9.68 -6.93 -1.13
CA SER A 295 -11.06 -7.31 -1.45
C SER A 295 -11.51 -6.71 -2.79
N PRO A 296 -12.23 -7.47 -3.64
CA PRO A 296 -12.85 -6.93 -4.86
C PRO A 296 -13.99 -5.94 -4.57
N ILE A 297 -14.53 -5.96 -3.34
CA ILE A 297 -15.62 -5.08 -2.90
C ILE A 297 -15.25 -4.40 -1.59
N LYS A 298 -15.92 -3.27 -1.29
CA LYS A 298 -15.78 -2.63 0.01
C LYS A 298 -16.40 -3.52 1.10
N LEU A 299 -15.60 -3.95 2.06
CA LEU A 299 -16.06 -4.75 3.20
C LEU A 299 -16.70 -3.83 4.26
N ASN A 300 -17.70 -4.34 4.97
CA ASN A 300 -18.28 -3.62 6.11
C ASN A 300 -17.39 -3.74 7.36
N ASN A 301 -17.53 -2.79 8.30
CA ASN A 301 -16.70 -2.78 9.51
C ASN A 301 -16.87 -4.06 10.36
N ALA A 302 -18.07 -4.64 10.41
CA ALA A 302 -18.32 -5.90 11.13
C ALA A 302 -17.47 -7.06 10.59
N THR A 303 -17.36 -7.18 9.26
CA THR A 303 -16.51 -8.17 8.59
C THR A 303 -15.05 -7.92 8.90
N LEU A 304 -14.60 -6.66 8.84
CA LEU A 304 -13.22 -6.30 9.16
C LEU A 304 -12.88 -6.63 10.62
N HIS A 305 -13.79 -6.38 11.57
CA HIS A 305 -13.62 -6.77 12.96
C HIS A 305 -13.52 -8.29 13.16
N LEU A 306 -14.31 -9.08 12.43
CA LEU A 306 -14.22 -10.54 12.50
C LEU A 306 -12.88 -11.05 11.97
N VAL A 307 -12.42 -10.53 10.84
CA VAL A 307 -11.09 -10.86 10.29
C VAL A 307 -9.99 -10.41 11.26
N ALA A 308 -10.11 -9.22 11.85
CA ALA A 308 -9.17 -8.71 12.85
C ALA A 308 -9.11 -9.58 14.10
N ASN A 309 -10.25 -10.04 14.62
CA ASN A 309 -10.30 -10.93 15.78
C ASN A 309 -9.65 -12.30 15.48
N ALA A 310 -9.95 -12.89 14.31
CA ALA A 310 -9.30 -14.13 13.89
C ALA A 310 -7.77 -13.95 13.73
N SER A 311 -7.36 -12.80 13.19
CA SER A 311 -5.95 -12.45 13.03
C SER A 311 -5.25 -12.23 14.37
N PHE A 312 -5.93 -11.58 15.33
CA PHE A 312 -5.42 -11.40 16.69
C PHE A 312 -5.12 -12.75 17.35
N VAL A 313 -6.06 -13.70 17.29
CA VAL A 313 -5.86 -15.04 17.85
C VAL A 313 -4.68 -15.77 17.18
N ARG A 314 -4.47 -15.55 15.88
CA ARG A 314 -3.44 -16.27 15.12
C ARG A 314 -2.04 -15.69 15.26
N TYR A 315 -1.90 -14.38 15.42
CA TYR A 315 -0.60 -13.69 15.42
C TYR A 315 -0.23 -13.10 16.78
N ILE A 316 -1.21 -12.60 17.53
CA ILE A 316 -0.97 -11.88 18.78
C ILE A 316 -1.20 -12.77 19.99
N ASP A 317 -2.28 -13.55 20.02
CA ASP A 317 -2.63 -14.39 21.17
C ASP A 317 -1.63 -15.53 21.34
N ASP A 318 -1.19 -15.75 22.58
CA ASP A 318 -0.18 -16.74 22.95
C ASP A 318 -0.40 -17.15 24.40
N PRO A 319 -0.09 -18.40 24.80
CA PRO A 319 -0.34 -18.87 26.16
C PRO A 319 0.31 -18.06 27.29
N SER A 320 1.39 -17.31 27.01
CA SER A 320 2.00 -16.43 28.02
C SER A 320 1.18 -15.18 28.32
N ASN A 321 0.24 -14.81 27.46
CA ASN A 321 -0.57 -13.59 27.52
C ASN A 321 0.26 -12.32 27.76
N THR A 322 1.48 -12.30 27.20
CA THR A 322 2.43 -11.20 27.33
C THR A 322 2.32 -10.25 26.15
N PHE A 323 2.09 -8.97 26.43
CA PHE A 323 1.96 -7.92 25.41
C PHE A 323 3.16 -6.98 25.41
N GLU A 324 4.37 -7.54 25.52
CA GLU A 324 5.59 -6.75 25.37
C GLU A 324 5.63 -6.12 23.97
N THR A 325 5.98 -4.83 23.89
CA THR A 325 5.95 -4.09 22.63
C THR A 325 6.81 -4.74 21.55
N SER A 326 7.99 -5.25 21.91
CA SER A 326 8.90 -5.93 20.97
C SER A 326 8.25 -7.16 20.32
N ARG A 327 7.53 -7.96 21.12
CA ARG A 327 6.81 -9.15 20.67
C ARG A 327 5.63 -8.78 19.80
N VAL A 328 4.78 -7.86 20.25
CA VAL A 328 3.61 -7.41 19.49
C VAL A 328 4.04 -6.81 18.16
N VAL A 329 5.07 -5.95 18.14
CA VAL A 329 5.62 -5.40 16.89
C VAL A 329 6.13 -6.50 15.97
N ALA A 330 6.85 -7.51 16.47
CA ALA A 330 7.32 -8.61 15.63
C ALA A 330 6.18 -9.45 15.03
N ALA A 331 5.07 -9.60 15.76
CA ALA A 331 3.87 -10.26 15.27
C ALA A 331 3.14 -9.40 14.22
N LEU A 332 2.95 -8.10 14.47
CA LEU A 332 2.37 -7.16 13.51
C LEU A 332 3.19 -7.09 12.21
N GLN A 333 4.52 -7.02 12.31
CA GLN A 333 5.43 -7.10 11.16
C GLN A 333 5.20 -8.36 10.32
N THR A 334 5.03 -9.50 10.98
CA THR A 334 4.81 -10.79 10.28
C THR A 334 3.43 -10.79 9.62
N MET A 335 2.39 -10.41 10.36
CA MET A 335 1.01 -10.36 9.87
C MET A 335 0.85 -9.43 8.66
N GLU A 336 1.37 -8.21 8.75
CA GLU A 336 1.32 -7.23 7.67
C GLU A 336 2.13 -7.68 6.45
N ALA A 337 3.30 -8.30 6.66
CA ALA A 337 4.10 -8.88 5.58
C ALA A 337 3.37 -10.01 4.85
N ASP A 338 2.65 -10.84 5.61
CA ASP A 338 1.86 -11.93 5.05
C ASP A 338 0.72 -11.40 4.18
N ILE A 339 0.03 -10.34 4.59
CA ILE A 339 -1.04 -9.70 3.81
C ILE A 339 -0.49 -9.03 2.55
N GLU A 340 0.62 -8.30 2.67
CA GLU A 340 1.11 -7.40 1.61
C GLU A 340 2.01 -8.08 0.58
N PHE A 341 2.71 -9.17 0.93
CA PHE A 341 3.69 -9.81 0.05
C PHE A 341 3.51 -11.31 -0.06
N VAL A 342 3.48 -12.02 1.08
CA VAL A 342 3.57 -13.49 1.06
C VAL A 342 2.30 -14.11 0.51
N ALA A 343 1.12 -13.70 0.99
CA ALA A 343 -0.16 -14.22 0.52
C ALA A 343 -0.43 -13.85 -0.95
N PRO A 344 -0.22 -12.60 -1.41
CA PRO A 344 -0.29 -12.26 -2.83
C PRO A 344 0.68 -13.08 -3.72
N CYS A 345 1.94 -13.25 -3.30
CA CYS A 345 2.91 -14.05 -4.05
C CYS A 345 2.45 -15.51 -4.18
N GLN A 346 2.02 -16.14 -3.08
CA GLN A 346 1.49 -17.51 -3.12
C GLN A 346 0.22 -17.61 -3.98
N ARG A 347 -0.68 -16.61 -3.90
CA ARG A 347 -1.91 -16.56 -4.70
C ARG A 347 -1.59 -16.52 -6.21
N GLU A 348 -0.60 -15.73 -6.60
CA GLU A 348 -0.13 -15.66 -7.99
C GLU A 348 0.51 -16.97 -8.43
N ILE A 349 1.40 -17.57 -7.62
CA ILE A 349 1.99 -18.89 -7.89
C ILE A 349 0.90 -19.93 -8.16
N ASP A 350 -0.11 -20.01 -7.30
CA ASP A 350 -1.19 -21.00 -7.43
C ASP A 350 -1.97 -20.82 -8.74
N ALA A 351 -2.23 -19.58 -9.17
CA ALA A 351 -2.92 -19.31 -10.42
C ALA A 351 -2.07 -19.62 -11.67
N TYR A 352 -0.76 -19.34 -11.63
CA TYR A 352 0.15 -19.75 -12.71
C TYR A 352 0.19 -21.28 -12.85
N VAL A 353 0.25 -22.01 -11.73
CA VAL A 353 0.23 -23.47 -11.73
C VAL A 353 -1.09 -24.01 -12.27
N GLN A 354 -2.23 -23.42 -11.88
CA GLN A 354 -3.55 -23.76 -12.42
C GLN A 354 -3.62 -23.58 -13.95
N ASN A 355 -2.88 -22.61 -14.48
CA ASN A 355 -2.75 -22.36 -15.91
C ASN A 355 -1.70 -23.25 -16.60
N ASN A 356 -1.12 -24.24 -15.91
CA ASN A 356 -0.04 -25.10 -16.40
C ASN A 356 1.22 -24.34 -16.83
N LEU A 357 1.51 -23.20 -16.20
CA LEU A 357 2.71 -22.41 -16.47
C LEU A 357 3.83 -22.74 -15.50
N THR A 358 5.07 -22.60 -15.96
CA THR A 358 6.26 -22.85 -15.14
C THR A 358 6.49 -21.72 -14.14
N VAL A 359 6.65 -22.10 -12.87
CA VAL A 359 6.94 -21.19 -11.77
C VAL A 359 8.14 -21.69 -10.98
N TYR A 360 9.07 -20.80 -10.66
CA TYR A 360 10.15 -21.06 -9.70
C TYR A 360 9.97 -20.18 -8.48
N ALA A 361 9.46 -20.78 -7.39
CA ALA A 361 9.19 -20.06 -6.15
C ALA A 361 10.43 -20.02 -5.24
N TYR A 362 10.66 -18.88 -4.57
CA TYR A 362 11.71 -18.76 -3.55
C TYR A 362 11.30 -18.00 -2.28
N SER A 363 12.00 -18.33 -1.20
CA SER A 363 12.13 -17.50 0.00
C SER A 363 13.57 -17.02 0.11
N PHE A 364 13.81 -15.71 0.19
CA PHE A 364 15.15 -15.20 0.46
C PHE A 364 15.41 -15.19 1.96
N ASP A 365 16.33 -16.07 2.39
CA ASP A 365 16.56 -16.38 3.81
C ASP A 365 17.97 -15.98 4.27
N TYR A 366 18.83 -15.55 3.35
CA TYR A 366 20.21 -15.17 3.69
C TYR A 366 20.24 -13.89 4.52
N VAL A 367 20.86 -13.98 5.70
CA VAL A 367 21.13 -12.82 6.56
C VAL A 367 22.58 -12.38 6.32
N PRO A 368 22.82 -11.12 5.92
CA PRO A 368 24.17 -10.61 5.69
C PRO A 368 25.08 -10.81 6.90
N LYS A 369 26.35 -11.20 6.66
CA LYS A 369 27.37 -11.25 7.73
C LYS A 369 27.95 -9.87 8.02
N SER A 370 27.93 -9.02 7.00
CA SER A 370 28.27 -7.61 7.13
C SER A 370 27.22 -6.86 7.97
N PRO A 371 27.63 -5.83 8.72
CA PRO A 371 26.68 -4.92 9.34
C PRO A 371 25.88 -4.16 8.28
N ILE A 372 24.61 -3.92 8.60
CA ILE A 372 23.68 -3.16 7.79
C ILE A 372 23.64 -1.73 8.36
N PHE A 373 23.75 -0.73 7.50
CA PHE A 373 23.66 0.67 7.86
C PHE A 373 22.47 1.31 7.16
N GLU A 374 21.57 1.90 7.94
CA GLU A 374 20.52 2.77 7.43
C GLU A 374 21.11 4.17 7.22
N VAL A 375 20.98 4.69 6.01
CA VAL A 375 21.51 5.97 5.56
C VAL A 375 20.33 6.87 5.23
N GLU A 376 20.16 7.92 6.02
CA GLU A 376 19.10 8.90 5.87
C GLU A 376 19.68 10.28 5.61
N LYS A 377 19.11 11.06 4.70
CA LYS A 377 19.51 12.46 4.48
C LYS A 377 18.49 13.38 5.11
N LYS A 378 18.88 14.09 6.17
CA LYS A 378 18.05 15.07 6.86
C LYS A 378 18.58 16.48 6.69
N VAL A 379 17.68 17.43 6.51
CA VAL A 379 18.03 18.85 6.60
C VAL A 379 17.76 19.29 8.03
N PHE A 380 18.74 19.93 8.66
CA PHE A 380 18.62 20.44 10.02
C PHE A 380 18.82 21.94 9.98
N ASN A 381 17.88 22.70 10.55
CA ASN A 381 17.94 24.16 10.52
C ASN A 381 19.21 24.71 11.18
N LEU A 382 19.80 23.98 12.13
CA LEU A 382 21.06 24.31 12.78
C LEU A 382 22.28 24.29 11.81
N PHE A 383 22.22 23.51 10.73
CA PHE A 383 23.30 23.31 9.76
C PHE A 383 22.99 23.95 8.38
N GLY A 384 21.97 24.81 8.31
CA GLY A 384 21.48 25.42 7.08
C GLY A 384 20.71 24.44 6.18
N ASN A 385 20.43 24.86 4.94
CA ASN A 385 19.63 24.08 3.98
C ASN A 385 20.37 22.86 3.39
N ASN A 386 21.61 22.59 3.83
CA ASN A 386 22.39 21.47 3.32
C ASN A 386 21.95 20.16 4.01
N PRO A 387 21.59 19.13 3.24
CA PRO A 387 21.21 17.85 3.81
C PRO A 387 22.42 17.17 4.46
N VAL A 388 22.29 16.85 5.74
CA VAL A 388 23.24 16.06 6.52
C VAL A 388 22.89 14.58 6.36
N THR A 389 23.90 13.77 6.07
CA THR A 389 23.74 12.31 6.00
C THR A 389 23.89 11.72 7.39
N ILE A 390 22.83 11.11 7.89
CA ILE A 390 22.81 10.35 9.13
C ILE A 390 22.99 8.88 8.76
N THR A 391 24.00 8.25 9.35
CA THR A 391 24.21 6.80 9.21
C THR A 391 23.96 6.15 10.56
N ARG A 392 23.04 5.19 10.60
CA ARG A 392 22.74 4.40 11.80
C ARG A 392 23.05 2.95 11.51
N LYS A 393 23.74 2.30 12.44
CA LYS A 393 23.92 0.84 12.37
C LYS A 393 22.56 0.20 12.67
N ASP A 394 22.01 -0.49 11.68
CA ASP A 394 20.80 -1.27 11.86
C ASP A 394 21.15 -2.57 12.61
N GLN A 395 20.32 -2.93 13.58
CA GLN A 395 20.46 -4.16 14.35
C GLN A 395 19.56 -5.29 13.83
N THR A 396 18.82 -5.04 12.76
CA THR A 396 17.92 -6.00 12.10
C THR A 396 18.74 -7.08 11.40
N LEU A 397 19.04 -8.15 12.14
CA LEU A 397 19.73 -9.34 11.63
C LEU A 397 18.75 -10.32 10.98
N LYS A 398 17.99 -9.86 9.98
CA LYS A 398 16.96 -10.65 9.29
C LYS A 398 17.00 -10.40 7.79
N ALA A 399 16.53 -11.36 7.00
CA ALA A 399 16.31 -11.21 5.57
C ALA A 399 14.99 -10.45 5.34
N PHE A 400 15.09 -9.13 5.21
CA PHE A 400 14.00 -8.18 5.05
C PHE A 400 13.79 -7.71 3.61
N HIS A 401 12.70 -6.97 3.37
CA HIS A 401 12.29 -6.48 2.05
C HIS A 401 13.42 -5.76 1.29
N GLY A 402 13.60 -6.13 0.02
CA GLY A 402 14.62 -5.55 -0.85
C GLY A 402 16.07 -5.97 -0.56
N LEU A 403 16.33 -6.87 0.40
CA LEU A 403 17.68 -7.38 0.63
C LEU A 403 18.16 -8.26 -0.51
N ASP A 404 17.32 -9.12 -1.08
CA ASP A 404 17.68 -9.93 -2.25
C ASP A 404 18.12 -9.06 -3.43
N HIS A 405 17.43 -7.95 -3.69
CA HIS A 405 17.85 -6.92 -4.65
C HIS A 405 19.25 -6.35 -4.34
N ALA A 406 19.58 -6.15 -3.06
CA ALA A 406 20.91 -5.66 -2.62
C ALA A 406 22.06 -6.59 -3.02
N PHE A 407 21.80 -7.90 -3.11
CA PHE A 407 22.80 -8.91 -3.47
C PHE A 407 23.01 -9.05 -4.98
N ILE A 408 22.21 -8.38 -5.82
CA ILE A 408 22.27 -8.58 -7.28
C ILE A 408 23.07 -7.46 -7.95
N PHE A 409 22.74 -6.19 -7.70
CA PHE A 409 23.27 -5.07 -8.51
C PHE A 409 24.18 -4.11 -7.76
N SER A 410 24.06 -4.04 -6.45
CA SER A 410 24.48 -2.85 -5.70
C SER A 410 25.59 -3.11 -4.69
N ARG A 411 26.15 -4.34 -4.69
CA ARG A 411 27.10 -4.81 -3.67
C ARG A 411 26.63 -4.48 -2.26
N GLY A 412 25.33 -4.66 -2.03
CA GLY A 412 24.72 -4.48 -0.73
C GLY A 412 24.03 -3.14 -0.47
N TYR A 413 23.79 -2.31 -1.49
CA TYR A 413 22.93 -1.12 -1.32
C TYR A 413 21.49 -1.39 -1.76
N SER A 414 20.51 -1.17 -0.89
CA SER A 414 19.10 -1.26 -1.28
C SER A 414 18.31 -0.19 -0.56
N SER A 415 17.63 0.67 -1.33
CA SER A 415 16.86 1.80 -0.80
C SER A 415 17.71 2.72 0.09
N ASN A 416 17.52 2.69 1.41
CA ASN A 416 18.32 3.46 2.36
C ASN A 416 19.29 2.58 3.16
N PHE A 417 19.47 1.31 2.81
CA PHE A 417 20.33 0.37 3.52
C PHE A 417 21.63 0.11 2.76
N GLU A 418 22.75 0.10 3.47
CA GLU A 418 24.08 -0.25 2.99
C GLU A 418 24.66 -1.41 3.79
N ILE A 419 24.99 -2.50 3.11
CA ILE A 419 25.69 -3.66 3.67
C ILE A 419 27.19 -3.46 3.43
N ARG A 420 27.96 -3.17 4.48
CA ARG A 420 29.40 -2.88 4.34
C ARG A 420 30.22 -3.20 5.60
N PRO A 421 31.48 -3.62 5.47
CA PRO A 421 32.13 -4.03 4.23
C PRO A 421 31.61 -5.40 3.78
N PHE A 422 31.32 -5.56 2.49
CA PHE A 422 30.79 -6.80 1.92
C PHE A 422 31.76 -7.97 2.17
N THR A 423 31.36 -8.94 2.99
CA THR A 423 32.24 -10.07 3.34
C THR A 423 32.39 -11.06 2.17
N LYS A 424 33.37 -11.97 2.26
CA LYS A 424 33.52 -13.06 1.28
C LYS A 424 32.27 -13.96 1.19
N GLU A 425 31.55 -14.14 2.29
CA GLU A 425 30.32 -14.92 2.32
C GLU A 425 29.18 -14.17 1.62
N ASP A 426 29.08 -12.86 1.85
CA ASP A 426 28.12 -11.99 1.15
C ASP A 426 28.42 -11.94 -0.37
N GLU A 427 29.69 -11.89 -0.77
CA GLU A 427 30.12 -12.05 -2.17
C GLU A 427 29.72 -13.39 -2.77
N ASN A 428 29.79 -14.46 -1.98
CA ASN A 428 29.39 -15.78 -2.42
C ASN A 428 27.87 -15.85 -2.63
N MET A 429 27.08 -15.26 -1.73
CA MET A 429 25.63 -15.17 -1.89
C MET A 429 25.27 -14.37 -3.15
N ALA A 430 25.87 -13.20 -3.34
CA ALA A 430 25.67 -12.40 -4.55
C ALA A 430 25.95 -13.23 -5.82
N LYS A 431 27.08 -13.94 -5.86
CA LYS A 431 27.43 -14.80 -7.00
C LYS A 431 26.43 -15.92 -7.24
N VAL A 432 25.97 -16.61 -6.18
CA VAL A 432 24.98 -17.70 -6.30
C VAL A 432 23.66 -17.15 -6.85
N LEU A 433 23.15 -16.06 -6.27
CA LEU A 433 21.89 -15.44 -6.69
C LEU A 433 21.96 -14.91 -8.13
N THR A 434 23.01 -14.17 -8.48
CA THR A 434 23.19 -13.68 -9.86
C THR A 434 23.29 -14.83 -10.87
N ASN A 435 23.94 -15.96 -10.52
CA ASN A 435 23.99 -17.11 -11.41
C ASN A 435 22.61 -17.72 -11.65
N MET A 436 21.79 -17.87 -10.60
CA MET A 436 20.42 -18.39 -10.72
C MET A 436 19.55 -17.48 -11.59
N ILE A 437 19.58 -16.17 -11.33
CA ILE A 437 18.84 -15.15 -12.09
C ILE A 437 19.27 -15.12 -13.55
N THR A 438 20.57 -15.14 -13.82
CA THR A 438 21.08 -15.11 -15.19
C THR A 438 20.83 -16.42 -15.94
N ASN A 439 20.76 -17.57 -15.25
CA ASN A 439 20.37 -18.84 -15.86
C ASN A 439 18.88 -18.83 -16.22
N PHE A 440 18.02 -18.33 -15.32
CA PHE A 440 16.60 -18.16 -15.60
C PHE A 440 16.42 -17.25 -16.81
N ALA A 441 16.95 -16.03 -16.78
CA ALA A 441 16.81 -15.10 -17.90
C ALA A 441 17.40 -15.61 -19.24
N LYS A 442 18.31 -16.60 -19.18
CA LYS A 442 18.84 -17.26 -20.38
C LYS A 442 17.94 -18.38 -20.89
N SER A 443 17.39 -19.21 -20.01
CA SER A 443 16.87 -20.53 -20.38
C SER A 443 15.47 -20.83 -19.84
N GLY A 444 14.94 -19.99 -18.98
CA GLY A 444 13.74 -20.26 -18.19
C GLY A 444 13.96 -21.23 -17.04
N ASP A 445 15.20 -21.58 -16.71
CA ASP A 445 15.55 -22.46 -15.60
C ASP A 445 16.63 -21.81 -14.72
N PRO A 446 16.35 -21.51 -13.43
CA PRO A 446 17.32 -20.91 -12.52
C PRO A 446 18.36 -21.92 -11.98
N SER A 447 18.26 -23.20 -12.34
CA SER A 447 19.19 -24.26 -11.91
C SER A 447 20.64 -23.90 -12.23
N THR A 448 21.54 -24.31 -11.34
CA THR A 448 22.99 -24.17 -11.52
C THR A 448 23.63 -25.54 -11.63
N LYS A 449 24.92 -25.59 -12.03
CA LYS A 449 25.69 -26.85 -12.06
C LYS A 449 25.73 -27.62 -10.73
N ARG A 450 25.50 -26.94 -9.61
CA ARG A 450 25.59 -27.50 -8.25
C ARG A 450 24.25 -27.62 -7.54
N PHE A 451 23.18 -27.10 -8.13
CA PHE A 451 21.86 -27.04 -7.50
C PHE A 451 20.79 -27.08 -8.58
N VAL A 452 19.96 -28.12 -8.54
CA VAL A 452 18.78 -28.24 -9.39
C VAL A 452 17.62 -27.56 -8.66
N TRP A 453 16.99 -26.62 -9.34
CA TRP A 453 15.86 -25.87 -8.80
C TRP A 453 14.57 -26.47 -9.39
N PRO A 454 13.71 -27.11 -8.58
CA PRO A 454 12.46 -27.68 -9.07
C PRO A 454 11.44 -26.59 -9.40
N SER A 455 10.68 -26.77 -10.49
CA SER A 455 9.52 -25.95 -10.76
C SER A 455 8.41 -26.27 -9.75
N PHE A 456 7.69 -25.24 -9.31
CA PHE A 456 6.55 -25.38 -8.41
C PHE A 456 5.39 -26.08 -9.14
N SER A 457 4.81 -27.11 -8.51
CA SER A 457 3.87 -28.03 -9.17
C SER A 457 2.46 -28.06 -8.56
N GLY A 458 2.22 -27.36 -7.44
CA GLY A 458 0.91 -27.24 -6.79
C GLY A 458 0.28 -28.57 -6.31
N ASN A 459 1.06 -29.64 -6.21
CA ASN A 459 0.60 -30.98 -5.80
C ASN A 459 1.20 -31.36 -4.42
N LYS A 460 1.07 -32.64 -4.01
CA LYS A 460 1.59 -33.12 -2.72
C LYS A 460 3.13 -33.00 -2.56
N THR A 461 3.87 -32.79 -3.64
CA THR A 461 5.33 -32.57 -3.67
C THR A 461 5.65 -31.11 -4.02
N THR A 462 4.79 -30.18 -3.60
CA THR A 462 5.06 -28.76 -3.79
C THR A 462 6.35 -28.38 -3.08
N GLU A 463 7.25 -27.71 -3.79
CA GLU A 463 8.58 -27.34 -3.31
C GLU A 463 8.89 -25.90 -3.71
N HIS A 464 9.50 -25.15 -2.80
CA HIS A 464 10.11 -23.85 -3.09
C HIS A 464 11.57 -23.84 -2.63
N VAL A 465 12.35 -22.87 -3.08
CA VAL A 465 13.77 -22.78 -2.72
C VAL A 465 14.00 -21.71 -1.67
N SER A 466 14.62 -22.09 -0.55
CA SER A 466 15.26 -21.17 0.37
C SER A 466 16.59 -20.71 -0.22
N ILE A 467 16.65 -19.45 -0.64
CA ILE A 467 17.88 -18.80 -1.08
C ILE A 467 18.68 -18.42 0.17
N ASN A 468 19.60 -19.31 0.52
CA ASN A 468 20.58 -19.17 1.58
C ASN A 468 21.91 -19.77 1.09
N LEU A 469 22.94 -19.83 1.94
CA LEU A 469 24.19 -20.52 1.66
C LEU A 469 24.34 -21.79 2.50
N PRO A 470 24.30 -23.00 1.89
CA PRO A 470 23.87 -23.29 0.52
C PRO A 470 22.34 -23.17 0.32
N PRO A 471 21.84 -23.02 -0.92
CA PRO A 471 20.42 -23.05 -1.22
C PRO A 471 19.79 -24.39 -0.83
N LYS A 472 18.53 -24.37 -0.40
CA LYS A 472 17.81 -25.57 0.07
C LYS A 472 16.44 -25.66 -0.56
N ILE A 473 16.01 -26.87 -0.88
CA ILE A 473 14.63 -27.16 -1.27
C ILE A 473 13.81 -27.30 0.02
N ILE A 474 12.69 -26.59 0.09
CA ILE A 474 11.74 -26.60 1.19
C ILE A 474 10.42 -27.18 0.67
N GLN A 475 9.87 -28.15 1.39
CA GLN A 475 8.58 -28.74 1.08
C GLN A 475 7.45 -27.79 1.50
N GLY A 476 6.45 -27.63 0.64
CA GLY A 476 5.25 -26.86 0.86
C GLY A 476 5.26 -25.46 0.25
N GLU A 477 4.15 -24.77 0.49
CA GLU A 477 3.91 -23.37 0.10
C GLU A 477 4.91 -22.41 0.75
N LEU A 478 5.04 -21.20 0.18
CA LEU A 478 5.84 -20.14 0.75
C LEU A 478 5.34 -19.81 2.16
N HIS A 479 6.24 -19.92 3.15
CA HIS A 479 6.00 -19.55 4.55
C HIS A 479 4.69 -20.11 5.15
N TRP A 480 4.32 -21.32 4.75
CA TRP A 480 3.19 -22.05 5.33
C TRP A 480 3.21 -22.02 6.88
N PRO A 481 2.06 -21.86 7.57
CA PRO A 481 0.68 -21.87 7.07
C PRO A 481 0.08 -20.47 6.81
N HIS A 482 0.89 -19.41 6.83
CA HIS A 482 0.37 -18.04 6.90
C HIS A 482 -0.41 -17.60 5.64
N PRO A 483 0.06 -17.85 4.40
CA PRO A 483 -0.71 -17.50 3.20
C PRO A 483 -2.07 -18.18 3.10
N LYS A 484 -2.18 -19.43 3.58
CA LYS A 484 -3.42 -20.18 3.57
C LYS A 484 -4.51 -19.51 4.42
N PHE A 485 -4.14 -18.88 5.53
CA PHE A 485 -5.08 -18.08 6.31
C PHE A 485 -5.67 -16.97 5.45
N TRP A 486 -4.82 -16.14 4.85
CA TRP A 486 -5.24 -14.94 4.14
C TRP A 486 -5.94 -15.24 2.82
N ASN A 487 -5.47 -16.23 2.06
CA ASN A 487 -6.01 -16.58 0.75
C ASN A 487 -7.23 -17.52 0.81
N VAL A 488 -7.49 -18.16 1.96
CA VAL A 488 -8.61 -19.12 2.10
C VAL A 488 -9.52 -18.75 3.25
N GLU A 489 -9.02 -18.78 4.48
CA GLU A 489 -9.85 -18.62 5.68
C GLU A 489 -10.43 -17.20 5.79
N ALA A 490 -9.58 -16.17 5.67
CA ALA A 490 -9.99 -14.77 5.73
C ALA A 490 -10.94 -14.40 4.57
N GLU A 491 -10.64 -14.86 3.35
CA GLU A 491 -11.55 -14.68 2.21
C GLU A 491 -12.92 -15.35 2.42
N LEU A 492 -12.96 -16.54 3.03
CA LEU A 492 -14.22 -17.22 3.37
C LEU A 492 -15.02 -16.42 4.40
N ILE A 493 -14.37 -15.92 5.45
CA ILE A 493 -15.01 -15.05 6.46
C ILE A 493 -15.63 -13.83 5.76
N SER A 494 -14.90 -13.19 4.84
CA SER A 494 -15.40 -12.02 4.11
C SER A 494 -16.62 -12.32 3.23
N ARG A 495 -16.72 -13.52 2.65
CA ARG A 495 -17.86 -13.91 1.80
C ARG A 495 -19.09 -14.32 2.60
N VAL A 496 -18.93 -15.05 3.69
CA VAL A 496 -20.05 -15.54 4.51
C VAL A 496 -20.76 -14.38 5.19
N VAL A 497 -20.01 -13.41 5.72
CA VAL A 497 -20.57 -12.24 6.40
C VAL A 497 -21.20 -11.24 5.42
N ALA A 498 -20.70 -11.17 4.18
CA ALA A 498 -21.34 -10.40 3.11
C ALA A 498 -22.72 -10.97 2.69
N HIS A 499 -23.13 -12.14 3.19
CA HIS A 499 -24.46 -12.72 2.96
C HIS A 499 -25.41 -12.61 4.16
N GLU A 500 -24.96 -12.15 5.33
CA GLU A 500 -25.86 -11.87 6.44
C GLU A 500 -26.45 -10.47 6.33
N GLY A 501 -27.47 -10.35 5.48
CA GLY A 501 -28.49 -9.31 5.53
C GLY A 501 -28.03 -7.91 5.17
N GLU A 502 -28.93 -7.17 4.53
CA GLU A 502 -28.99 -5.73 4.63
C GLU A 502 -29.14 -5.35 6.11
N VAL A 503 -28.03 -5.35 6.86
CA VAL A 503 -27.91 -4.50 8.04
C VAL A 503 -28.18 -3.09 7.51
N PRO A 504 -29.09 -2.30 8.13
CA PRO A 504 -29.38 -0.97 7.64
C PRO A 504 -28.05 -0.27 7.42
N VAL A 505 -27.76 0.02 6.15
CA VAL A 505 -26.65 0.89 5.77
C VAL A 505 -26.76 2.05 6.72
N ASP A 506 -25.73 2.29 7.53
CA ASP A 506 -25.64 3.55 8.26
C ASP A 506 -25.82 4.61 7.17
N PRO A 507 -26.96 5.32 7.12
CA PRO A 507 -27.25 6.22 6.01
C PRO A 507 -26.19 7.32 5.92
N ASP A 508 -25.42 7.49 7.01
CA ASP A 508 -24.37 8.46 7.17
C ASP A 508 -23.00 7.96 6.61
N ALA A 509 -22.88 6.69 6.22
CA ALA A 509 -21.62 6.09 5.75
C ALA A 509 -21.23 6.50 4.32
N ASP A 510 -22.23 6.75 3.46
CA ASP A 510 -22.04 7.26 2.09
C ASP A 510 -22.09 8.79 2.01
N LEU A 511 -22.37 9.48 3.13
CA LEU A 511 -22.39 10.94 3.16
C LEU A 511 -20.97 11.49 3.13
N THR A 512 -20.78 12.44 2.22
CA THR A 512 -19.64 13.36 2.20
C THR A 512 -19.54 14.11 3.53
N ASN A 513 -18.37 14.66 3.84
CA ASN A 513 -18.19 15.41 5.09
C ASN A 513 -19.13 16.62 5.18
N GLU A 514 -19.45 17.26 4.04
CA GLU A 514 -20.43 18.35 3.98
C GLU A 514 -21.84 17.87 4.33
N GLU A 515 -22.27 16.75 3.77
CA GLU A 515 -23.58 16.16 4.06
C GLU A 515 -23.69 15.73 5.53
N ARG A 516 -22.61 15.21 6.14
CA ARG A 516 -22.59 14.92 7.59
C ARG A 516 -22.73 16.17 8.44
N VAL A 517 -22.03 17.25 8.07
CA VAL A 517 -22.15 18.54 8.79
C VAL A 517 -23.57 19.08 8.65
N GLN A 518 -24.17 19.03 7.46
CA GLN A 518 -25.55 19.46 7.24
C GLN A 518 -26.56 18.60 8.01
N LEU A 519 -26.40 17.28 8.00
CA LEU A 519 -27.25 16.36 8.74
C LEU A 519 -27.15 16.56 10.25
N SER A 520 -25.94 16.83 10.77
CA SER A 520 -25.73 17.17 12.18
C SER A 520 -26.43 18.48 12.57
N ALA A 521 -26.41 19.48 11.68
CA ALA A 521 -27.11 20.74 11.89
C ALA A 521 -28.64 20.53 11.88
N TYR A 522 -29.15 19.70 10.97
CA TYR A 522 -30.56 19.34 10.89
C TYR A 522 -31.03 18.59 12.16
N ARG A 523 -30.27 17.59 12.63
CA ARG A 523 -30.56 16.87 13.88
C ARG A 523 -30.60 17.80 15.09
N ARG A 524 -29.67 18.77 15.19
CA ARG A 524 -29.70 19.79 16.27
C ARG A 524 -30.92 20.70 16.18
N ALA A 525 -31.27 21.18 14.99
CA ALA A 525 -32.45 22.00 14.79
C ALA A 525 -33.75 21.25 15.13
N TRP A 526 -33.81 19.96 14.78
CA TRP A 526 -34.94 19.08 15.11
C TRP A 526 -35.12 18.91 16.62
N TRP A 527 -34.05 18.66 17.36
CA TRP A 527 -34.09 18.60 18.83
C TRP A 527 -34.50 19.92 19.46
N ALA A 528 -33.99 21.05 18.96
CA ALA A 528 -34.38 22.37 19.43
C ALA A 528 -35.90 22.63 19.22
N LEU A 529 -36.46 22.19 18.09
CA LEU A 529 -37.89 22.28 17.81
C LEU A 529 -38.72 21.47 18.82
N TRP A 530 -38.33 20.22 19.10
CA TRP A 530 -39.04 19.39 20.07
C TRP A 530 -38.94 19.90 21.51
N LEU A 531 -37.81 20.47 21.90
CA LEU A 531 -37.67 21.15 23.20
C LEU A 531 -38.60 22.36 23.31
N LEU A 532 -38.73 23.15 22.23
CA LEU A 532 -39.67 24.27 22.18
C LEU A 532 -41.13 23.79 22.30
N VAL A 533 -41.50 22.73 21.59
CA VAL A 533 -42.85 22.13 21.67
C VAL A 533 -43.15 21.65 23.09
N ALA A 534 -42.20 20.95 23.72
CA ALA A 534 -42.35 20.48 25.10
C ALA A 534 -42.50 21.66 26.09
N PHE A 535 -41.69 22.71 25.92
CA PHE A 535 -41.78 23.92 26.73
C PHE A 535 -43.16 24.60 26.60
N LEU A 536 -43.64 24.80 25.36
CA LEU A 536 -44.96 25.38 25.12
C LEU A 536 -46.08 24.53 25.71
N ALA A 537 -45.98 23.20 25.61
CA ALA A 537 -46.94 22.29 26.22
C ALA A 537 -46.98 22.45 27.75
N ILE A 538 -45.82 22.55 28.41
CA ILE A 538 -45.74 22.79 29.86
C ILE A 538 -46.39 24.12 30.24
N VAL A 539 -46.14 25.19 29.48
CA VAL A 539 -46.74 26.51 29.72
C VAL A 539 -48.26 26.45 29.58
N ILE A 540 -48.76 25.84 28.50
CA ILE A 540 -50.20 25.69 28.25
C ILE A 540 -50.86 24.89 29.38
N TRP A 541 -50.28 23.75 29.76
CA TRP A 541 -50.80 22.93 30.86
C TRP A 541 -50.74 23.66 32.20
N GLY A 542 -49.68 24.44 32.45
CA GLY A 542 -49.58 25.31 33.62
C GLY A 542 -50.71 26.34 33.69
N ILE A 543 -51.04 26.98 32.56
CA ILE A 543 -52.14 27.94 32.45
C ILE A 543 -53.49 27.23 32.69
N VAL A 544 -53.70 26.06 32.09
CA VAL A 544 -54.93 25.27 32.28
C VAL A 544 -55.11 24.88 33.75
N ILE A 545 -54.05 24.37 34.39
CA ILE A 545 -54.08 24.00 35.80
C ILE A 545 -54.38 25.23 36.67
N TYR A 546 -53.71 26.36 36.41
CA TYR A 546 -53.97 27.62 37.12
C TYR A 546 -55.43 28.08 36.95
N ALA A 547 -55.98 28.00 35.74
CA ALA A 547 -57.36 28.37 35.47
C ALA A 547 -58.37 27.45 36.19
N VAL A 548 -58.10 26.14 36.22
CA VAL A 548 -58.94 25.16 36.92
C VAL A 548 -58.90 25.35 38.43
N VAL A 549 -57.71 25.53 39.01
CA VAL A 549 -57.53 25.73 40.46
C VAL A 549 -58.15 27.07 40.91
N SER A 550 -57.95 28.15 40.15
CA SER A 550 -58.54 29.45 40.47
C SER A 550 -60.08 29.47 40.35
N LYS A 551 -60.67 28.75 39.37
CA LYS A 551 -62.14 28.59 39.28
C LYS A 551 -62.71 27.61 40.31
N GLY A 552 -61.97 26.56 40.68
CA GLY A 552 -62.37 25.58 41.70
C GLY A 552 -62.40 26.15 43.12
N SER A 553 -61.66 27.23 43.36
CA SER A 553 -61.60 27.95 44.65
C SER A 553 -62.69 29.02 44.82
N SER A 554 -63.59 29.17 43.84
CA SER A 554 -64.70 30.12 43.92
C SER A 554 -65.76 29.61 44.90
N PRO A 555 -66.11 30.34 45.98
CA PRO A 555 -67.06 29.89 47.02
C PRO A 555 -68.51 29.71 46.54
N ARG A 556 -68.79 29.78 45.23
CA ARG A 556 -70.12 29.63 44.62
C ARG A 556 -70.37 28.28 43.96
N ASN A 557 -69.39 27.36 43.89
CA ASN A 557 -69.59 26.05 43.29
C ASN A 557 -69.99 25.00 44.34
N LYS A 558 -71.28 24.69 44.42
CA LYS A 558 -71.83 23.56 45.19
C LYS A 558 -71.43 22.23 44.53
N PRO A 559 -71.03 21.20 45.28
CA PRO A 559 -70.82 19.86 44.73
C PRO A 559 -72.15 19.22 44.30
N TYR A 560 -72.14 18.51 43.17
CA TYR A 560 -73.29 17.75 42.65
C TYR A 560 -73.39 16.38 43.35
N ASP A 561 -74.45 16.17 44.12
CA ASP A 561 -74.78 14.92 44.84
C ASP A 561 -75.44 13.85 43.94
N ASN A 562 -74.74 13.40 42.88
CA ASN A 562 -75.35 12.51 41.88
C ASN A 562 -74.60 11.19 41.64
N ILE A 563 -73.75 10.72 42.56
CA ILE A 563 -73.09 9.41 42.41
C ILE A 563 -73.52 8.48 43.54
N VAL A 564 -74.56 7.70 43.25
CA VAL A 564 -74.95 6.51 44.01
C VAL A 564 -73.93 5.41 43.69
N ILE A 565 -73.12 5.02 44.67
CA ILE A 565 -72.32 3.79 44.62
C ILE A 565 -73.15 2.69 45.26
N THR A 566 -73.65 1.75 44.47
CA THR A 566 -74.28 0.53 44.96
C THR A 566 -73.22 -0.46 45.44
N ARG A 567 -73.15 -0.65 46.76
CA ARG A 567 -73.24 -1.98 47.38
C ARG A 567 -73.74 -1.89 48.80
#